data_AF-A0A9X6LKD9-F1
#
_entry.id   AF-A0A9X6LKD9-F1
#
_cell.length_a   1.000
_cell.length_b   1.000
_cell.length_c   1.000
_cell.angle_alpha   90.00
_cell.angle_beta   90.00
_cell.angle_gamma   90.00
#
_symmetry.space_group_name_H-M   'P 1'
#
loop_
_entity.id
_entity.type
_entity.pdbx_description
1 polymer ?
#
loop_
_entity_poly.entity_id
_entity_poly.type
_entity_poly.pdbx_seq_one_letter_code
_entity_poly.pdbx_strand_id
1 'polypeptide(L)'
;MKVLEIISAIWKSGANIYLDPSDNRITIKRQHLIPTEMMRAAEQNFKEIDAWFQSWKDASAEKITIRKIFYEFCGWQHNQQLYDWLLADSDSLQMFYDWTIVLAKNGWDDVYSDFREYENDESNAMARKIYERAVLYTKRGA
;
A
#
# COMPACT_ATOMS: atom_id res chain seq x y z
N MET A 1 -12.47 -8.92 -11.33
CA MET A 1 -11.99 -7.88 -10.41
C MET A 1 -10.50 -8.08 -10.22
N LYS A 2 -9.73 -7.01 -10.14
CA LYS A 2 -8.29 -7.12 -9.83
C LYS A 2 -8.11 -7.45 -8.35
N VAL A 3 -7.00 -8.11 -7.99
CA VAL A 3 -6.72 -8.48 -6.58
C VAL A 3 -6.75 -7.24 -5.67
N LEU A 4 -6.08 -6.15 -6.06
CA LEU A 4 -6.06 -4.91 -5.29
C LEU A 4 -7.43 -4.21 -5.23
N GLU A 5 -8.29 -4.39 -6.23
CA GLU A 5 -9.66 -3.86 -6.22
C GLU A 5 -10.48 -4.54 -5.11
N ILE A 6 -10.38 -5.87 -4.99
CA ILE A 6 -11.04 -6.64 -3.92
C ILE A 6 -10.49 -6.24 -2.55
N ILE A 7 -9.16 -6.23 -2.41
CA ILE A 7 -8.49 -5.95 -1.13
C ILE A 7 -8.79 -4.51 -0.67
N SER A 8 -8.73 -3.53 -1.57
CA SER A 8 -9.04 -2.14 -1.25
C SER A 8 -10.51 -1.95 -0.89
N ALA A 9 -11.45 -2.63 -1.55
CA ALA A 9 -12.86 -2.61 -1.17
C ALA A 9 -13.09 -3.14 0.25
N ILE A 10 -12.37 -4.22 0.63
CA ILE A 10 -12.38 -4.74 2.00
C ILE A 10 -11.88 -3.66 2.98
N TRP A 11 -10.75 -3.02 2.72
CA TRP A 11 -10.24 -1.97 3.61
C TRP A 11 -11.17 -0.77 3.71
N LYS A 12 -11.73 -0.32 2.58
CA LYS A 12 -12.68 0.81 2.52
C LYS A 12 -14.00 0.53 3.24
N SER A 13 -14.38 -0.73 3.43
CA SER A 13 -15.53 -1.11 4.26
C SER A 13 -15.29 -0.88 5.77
N GLY A 14 -14.05 -0.60 6.18
CA GLY A 14 -13.64 -0.51 7.58
C GLY A 14 -13.22 -1.86 8.19
N ALA A 15 -13.28 -2.93 7.41
CA ALA A 15 -12.63 -4.20 7.73
C ALA A 15 -11.12 -4.12 7.49
N ASN A 16 -10.36 -5.02 8.12
CA ASN A 16 -8.91 -5.08 7.91
C ASN A 16 -8.50 -6.51 7.56
N ILE A 17 -8.18 -6.73 6.29
CA ILE A 17 -7.54 -7.95 5.79
C ILE A 17 -6.02 -7.78 5.85
N TYR A 18 -5.33 -8.73 6.48
CA TYR A 18 -3.88 -8.68 6.71
C TYR A 18 -3.28 -10.09 6.83
N LEU A 19 -1.96 -10.19 6.67
CA LEU A 19 -1.19 -11.39 6.96
C LEU A 19 -0.89 -11.45 8.46
N ASP A 20 -1.40 -12.47 9.16
CA ASP A 20 -1.15 -12.61 10.60
C ASP A 20 0.31 -13.02 10.85
N PRO A 21 1.08 -12.27 11.65
CA PRO A 21 2.50 -12.56 11.87
C PRO A 21 2.75 -13.87 12.63
N SER A 22 1.74 -14.42 13.33
CA SER A 22 1.89 -15.63 14.12
C SER A 22 1.97 -16.90 13.27
N ASP A 23 1.24 -16.95 12.16
CA ASP A 23 1.14 -18.13 11.29
C ASP A 23 1.29 -17.83 9.79
N ASN A 24 1.48 -16.56 9.41
CA ASN A 24 1.51 -16.06 8.03
C ASN A 24 0.27 -16.46 7.23
N ARG A 25 -0.91 -16.48 7.84
CA ARG A 25 -2.18 -16.69 7.14
C ARG A 25 -2.96 -15.39 7.03
N ILE A 26 -3.72 -15.27 5.96
CA ILE A 26 -4.66 -14.15 5.82
C ILE A 26 -5.70 -14.24 6.93
N THR A 27 -5.87 -13.13 7.64
CA THR A 27 -6.90 -12.93 8.65
C THR A 27 -7.67 -11.65 8.34
N ILE A 28 -8.96 -11.63 8.70
CA ILE A 28 -9.83 -10.47 8.54
C ILE A 28 -10.39 -10.04 9.90
N LYS A 29 -10.11 -8.80 10.29
CA LYS A 29 -10.78 -8.12 11.41
C LYS A 29 -12.01 -7.36 10.91
N ARG A 30 -13.09 -7.37 11.71
CA ARG A 30 -14.39 -6.72 11.41
C ARG A 30 -15.01 -7.18 10.08
N GLN A 31 -14.90 -8.47 9.79
CA GLN A 31 -15.45 -9.11 8.59
C GLN A 31 -16.92 -8.78 8.30
N HIS A 32 -17.74 -8.55 9.33
CA HIS A 32 -19.16 -8.21 9.20
C HIS A 32 -19.43 -6.86 8.50
N LEU A 33 -18.42 -6.01 8.34
CA LEU A 33 -18.52 -4.76 7.57
C LEU A 33 -18.37 -4.98 6.06
N ILE A 34 -17.84 -6.13 5.64
CA ILE A 34 -17.58 -6.44 4.24
C ILE A 34 -18.91 -6.78 3.55
N PRO A 35 -19.28 -6.08 2.45
CA PRO A 35 -20.44 -6.46 1.65
C PRO A 35 -20.36 -7.92 1.17
N THR A 36 -21.50 -8.63 1.15
CA THR A 36 -21.53 -10.06 0.81
C THR A 36 -20.93 -10.37 -0.57
N GLU A 37 -21.16 -9.50 -1.55
CA GLU A 37 -20.57 -9.61 -2.88
C GLU A 37 -19.04 -9.50 -2.88
N MET A 38 -18.48 -8.61 -2.06
CA MET A 38 -17.04 -8.45 -1.91
C MET A 38 -16.43 -9.64 -1.21
N MET A 39 -17.12 -10.21 -0.22
CA MET A 39 -16.65 -11.42 0.43
C MET A 39 -16.63 -12.61 -0.52
N ARG A 40 -17.68 -12.78 -1.33
CA ARG A 40 -17.71 -13.82 -2.36
C ARG A 40 -16.59 -13.64 -3.38
N ALA A 41 -16.32 -12.40 -3.80
CA ALA A 41 -15.19 -12.11 -4.70
C ALA A 41 -13.85 -12.47 -4.05
N ALA A 42 -13.66 -12.19 -2.76
CA ALA A 42 -12.46 -12.55 -2.02
C ALA A 42 -12.28 -14.07 -1.89
N GLU A 43 -13.35 -14.82 -1.62
CA GLU A 43 -13.32 -16.29 -1.57
C GLU A 43 -12.96 -16.90 -2.93
N GLN A 44 -13.52 -16.36 -4.02
CA GLN A 44 -13.24 -16.83 -5.39
C GLN A 44 -11.80 -16.55 -5.84
N ASN A 45 -11.17 -15.49 -5.32
CA ASN A 45 -9.81 -15.06 -5.67
C ASN A 45 -8.83 -15.28 -4.50
N PHE A 46 -9.13 -16.21 -3.59
CA PHE A 46 -8.37 -16.37 -2.34
C PHE A 46 -6.89 -16.68 -2.61
N LYS A 47 -6.59 -17.50 -3.63
CA LYS A 47 -5.22 -17.90 -3.95
C LYS A 47 -4.38 -16.71 -4.41
N GLU A 48 -4.96 -15.85 -5.24
CA GLU A 48 -4.33 -14.66 -5.78
C GLU A 48 -4.15 -13.59 -4.69
N ILE A 49 -5.14 -13.45 -3.80
CA ILE A 49 -5.05 -12.59 -2.63
C ILE A 49 -3.95 -13.10 -1.67
N ASP A 50 -3.90 -14.41 -1.39
CA ASP A 50 -2.84 -15.03 -0.58
C ASP A 50 -1.47 -14.79 -1.20
N ALA A 51 -1.28 -15.13 -2.47
CA ALA A 51 -0.03 -14.87 -3.19
C ALA A 51 0.38 -13.39 -3.11
N TRP A 52 -0.57 -12.47 -3.27
CA TRP A 52 -0.30 -11.05 -3.13
C TRP A 52 0.17 -10.70 -1.70
N PHE A 53 -0.50 -11.16 -0.65
CA PHE A 53 -0.06 -10.92 0.74
C PHE A 53 1.31 -11.55 1.04
N GLN A 54 1.53 -12.79 0.62
CA GLN A 54 2.81 -13.49 0.81
C GLN A 54 3.96 -12.78 0.10
N SER A 55 3.72 -12.19 -1.07
CA SER A 55 4.74 -11.44 -1.82
C SER A 55 5.27 -10.20 -1.07
N TRP A 56 4.58 -9.75 -0.01
CA TRP A 56 5.00 -8.63 0.84
C TRP A 56 5.79 -9.06 2.09
N LYS A 57 5.94 -10.36 2.35
CA LYS A 57 6.54 -10.87 3.60
C LYS A 57 7.97 -10.37 3.83
N ASP A 58 8.77 -10.37 2.78
CA ASP A 58 10.18 -9.94 2.82
C ASP A 58 10.39 -8.55 2.19
N ALA A 59 9.31 -7.76 2.06
CA ALA A 59 9.40 -6.43 1.49
C ALA A 59 10.23 -5.51 2.39
N SER A 60 11.09 -4.72 1.76
CA SER A 60 11.96 -3.78 2.48
C SER A 60 11.16 -2.65 3.14
N ALA A 61 11.78 -1.97 4.12
CA ALA A 61 11.14 -0.85 4.79
C ALA A 61 10.78 0.29 3.83
N GLU A 62 11.57 0.49 2.78
CA GLU A 62 11.28 1.43 1.69
C GLU A 62 9.98 1.07 0.98
N LYS A 63 9.83 -0.19 0.57
CA LYS A 63 8.63 -0.69 -0.13
C LYS A 63 7.39 -0.59 0.75
N ILE A 64 7.51 -0.96 2.02
CA ILE A 64 6.43 -0.85 3.00
C ILE A 64 6.02 0.61 3.22
N THR A 65 7.00 1.53 3.26
CA THR A 65 6.73 2.98 3.41
C THR A 65 5.98 3.52 2.21
N ILE A 66 6.45 3.24 0.99
CA ILE A 66 5.77 3.66 -0.24
C ILE A 66 4.35 3.10 -0.33
N ARG A 67 4.17 1.81 -0.02
CA ARG A 67 2.84 1.20 0.01
C ARG A 67 1.89 1.92 0.96
N LYS A 68 2.35 2.26 2.17
CA LYS A 68 1.53 3.00 3.15
C LYS A 68 1.17 4.39 2.65
N ILE A 69 2.11 5.10 2.02
CA ILE A 69 1.84 6.42 1.41
C ILE A 69 0.78 6.26 0.33
N PHE A 70 0.99 5.33 -0.60
CA PHE A 70 0.06 5.05 -1.69
C PHE A 70 -1.36 4.73 -1.19
N TYR A 71 -1.49 3.90 -0.15
CA TYR A 71 -2.79 3.53 0.41
C TYR A 71 -3.53 4.68 1.08
N GLU A 72 -2.79 5.62 1.70
CA GLU A 72 -3.36 6.87 2.19
C GLU A 72 -3.95 7.69 1.04
N PHE A 73 -3.17 7.89 -0.03
CA PHE A 73 -3.61 8.68 -1.19
C PHE A 73 -4.81 8.08 -1.92
N CYS A 74 -4.87 6.76 -2.02
CA CYS A 74 -6.02 6.09 -2.62
C CYS A 74 -7.25 6.03 -1.70
N GLY A 75 -7.12 6.48 -0.44
CA GLY A 75 -8.17 6.37 0.56
C GLY A 75 -8.51 4.91 0.88
N TRP A 76 -7.54 4.02 0.77
CA TRP A 76 -7.71 2.59 1.05
C TRP A 76 -7.48 2.30 2.52
N GLN A 77 -6.44 2.91 3.11
CA GLN A 77 -6.12 2.81 4.52
C GLN A 77 -5.70 4.18 5.04
N HIS A 78 -6.13 4.53 6.25
CA HIS A 78 -5.76 5.78 6.89
C HIS A 78 -4.64 5.59 7.91
N ASN A 79 -3.70 6.52 7.92
CA ASN A 79 -2.52 6.61 8.77
C ASN A 79 -2.23 8.09 9.07
N GLN A 80 -2.78 8.57 10.19
CA GLN A 80 -2.67 9.98 10.60
C GLN A 80 -1.22 10.47 10.69
N GLN A 81 -0.31 9.68 11.25
CA GLN A 81 1.09 10.08 11.39
C GLN A 81 1.77 10.30 10.04
N LEU A 82 1.45 9.44 9.06
CA LEU A 82 1.96 9.57 7.71
C LEU A 82 1.37 10.80 7.02
N TYR A 83 0.06 11.02 7.18
CA TYR A 83 -0.62 12.19 6.65
C TYR A 83 -0.02 13.50 7.20
N ASP A 84 0.16 13.58 8.53
CA ASP A 84 0.74 14.76 9.19
C ASP A 84 2.17 15.03 8.72
N TRP A 85 2.98 13.98 8.56
CA TRP A 85 4.33 14.08 8.00
C TRP A 85 4.32 14.67 6.58
N LEU A 86 3.48 14.16 5.68
CA LEU A 86 3.44 14.62 4.29
C LEU A 86 2.89 16.05 4.15
N LEU A 87 2.05 16.51 5.10
CA LEU A 87 1.67 17.92 5.17
C LEU A 87 2.80 18.81 5.68
N ALA A 88 3.58 18.34 6.66
CA ALA A 88 4.69 19.09 7.23
C ALA A 88 5.92 19.15 6.29
N ASP A 89 6.08 18.18 5.40
CA ASP A 89 7.20 18.05 4.48
C ASP A 89 6.74 17.96 3.01
N SER A 90 6.43 19.12 2.42
CA SER A 90 5.95 19.24 1.04
C SER A 90 6.93 18.67 0.00
N ASP A 91 8.23 18.64 0.30
CA ASP A 91 9.23 18.04 -0.60
C ASP A 91 9.07 16.52 -0.65
N SER A 92 8.81 15.88 0.50
CA SER A 92 8.52 14.44 0.54
C SER A 92 7.26 14.10 -0.25
N LEU A 93 6.23 14.95 -0.13
CA LEU A 93 5.01 14.83 -0.91
C LEU A 93 5.28 14.97 -2.42
N GLN A 94 6.04 15.99 -2.83
CA GLN A 94 6.39 16.18 -4.24
C GLN A 94 7.21 15.00 -4.78
N MET A 95 8.16 14.48 -4.01
CA MET A 95 8.94 13.29 -4.40
C MET A 95 8.05 12.06 -4.61
N PHE A 96 7.00 11.90 -3.79
CA PHE A 96 6.03 10.82 -3.99
C PHE A 96 5.25 11.00 -5.30
N TYR A 97 4.83 12.22 -5.65
CA TYR A 97 4.20 12.46 -6.96
C TYR A 97 5.14 12.25 -8.13
N ASP A 98 6.40 12.68 -8.01
CA ASP A 98 7.40 12.42 -9.05
C ASP A 98 7.62 10.90 -9.22
N TRP A 99 7.59 10.15 -8.11
CA TRP A 99 7.70 8.69 -8.14
C TRP A 99 6.52 8.04 -8.87
N THR A 100 5.27 8.50 -8.67
CA THR A 100 4.11 7.97 -9.42
C THR A 100 4.18 8.33 -10.90
N ILE A 101 4.74 9.49 -11.26
CA ILE A 101 4.99 9.87 -12.67
C ILE A 101 6.00 8.93 -13.32
N VAL A 102 7.06 8.53 -12.62
CA VAL A 102 8.02 7.53 -13.14
C VAL A 102 7.32 6.20 -13.40
N LEU A 103 6.48 5.72 -12.48
CA LEU A 103 5.71 4.50 -12.71
C LEU A 103 4.76 4.63 -13.92
N ALA A 104 4.10 5.77 -14.08
CA ALA A 104 3.23 6.02 -15.22
C ALA A 104 4.01 5.99 -16.55
N LYS A 105 5.23 6.54 -16.58
CA LYS A 105 6.13 6.42 -17.74
C LYS A 105 6.55 4.97 -18.02
N ASN A 106 6.61 4.13 -16.99
CA ASN A 106 6.88 2.70 -17.11
C ASN A 106 5.63 1.88 -17.48
N GLY A 107 4.47 2.51 -17.67
CA GLY A 107 3.24 1.87 -18.12
C GLY A 107 2.21 1.57 -17.02
N TRP A 108 2.41 2.07 -15.80
CA TRP A 108 1.41 1.96 -14.75
C TRP A 108 0.26 2.94 -14.97
N ASP A 109 -0.93 2.43 -15.29
CA ASP A 109 -2.09 3.23 -15.70
C ASP A 109 -3.34 3.02 -14.83
N ASP A 110 -3.30 2.05 -13.92
CA ASP A 110 -4.41 1.70 -13.03
C ASP A 110 -3.90 1.48 -11.61
N VAL A 111 -4.49 2.22 -10.67
CA VAL A 111 -4.20 2.13 -9.23
C VAL A 111 -4.44 0.73 -8.67
N TYR A 112 -5.27 -0.09 -9.29
CA TYR A 112 -5.53 -1.48 -8.90
C TYR A 112 -4.61 -2.50 -9.59
N SER A 113 -3.69 -2.06 -10.44
CA SER A 113 -2.54 -2.87 -10.88
C SER A 113 -1.41 -2.75 -9.85
N ASP A 114 -0.69 -3.83 -9.60
CA ASP A 114 0.40 -3.82 -8.63
C ASP A 114 1.56 -2.96 -9.12
N PHE A 115 1.75 -1.79 -8.49
CA PHE A 115 2.76 -0.82 -8.91
C PHE A 115 4.18 -1.42 -8.94
N ARG A 116 4.44 -2.49 -8.17
CA ARG A 116 5.76 -3.13 -8.10
C ARG A 116 6.22 -3.70 -9.43
N GLU A 117 5.28 -4.07 -10.29
CA GLU A 117 5.55 -4.58 -11.64
C GLU A 117 6.11 -3.50 -12.58
N TYR A 118 5.99 -2.23 -12.20
CA TYR A 118 6.39 -1.06 -12.99
C TYR A 118 7.56 -0.29 -12.36
N GLU A 119 8.15 -0.83 -11.29
CA GLU A 119 9.30 -0.23 -10.64
C GLU A 119 10.59 -0.51 -11.41
N ASN A 120 11.51 0.45 -11.38
CA ASN A 120 12.84 0.37 -11.99
C ASN A 120 13.89 1.02 -11.07
N ASP A 121 15.14 1.12 -11.51
CA ASP A 121 16.23 1.70 -10.70
C ASP A 121 15.96 3.15 -10.26
N GLU A 122 15.32 3.95 -11.13
CA GLU A 122 14.96 5.33 -10.83
C GLU A 122 13.89 5.39 -9.73
N SER A 123 12.78 4.66 -9.89
CA SER A 123 11.71 4.63 -8.90
C SER A 123 12.18 4.02 -7.57
N ASN A 124 13.08 3.03 -7.61
CA ASN A 124 13.69 2.44 -6.42
C ASN A 124 14.60 3.44 -5.68
N ALA A 125 15.40 4.24 -6.39
CA ALA A 125 16.23 5.27 -5.78
C ALA A 125 15.38 6.38 -5.13
N MET A 126 14.26 6.75 -5.76
CA MET A 126 13.31 7.71 -5.20
C MET A 126 12.60 7.15 -3.96
N ALA A 127 12.14 5.90 -4.00
CA ALA A 127 11.52 5.23 -2.86
C ALA A 127 12.44 5.22 -1.62
N ARG A 128 13.74 4.98 -1.83
CA ARG A 128 14.74 5.05 -0.77
C ARG A 128 14.86 6.45 -0.16
N LYS A 129 14.93 7.51 -0.97
CA LYS A 129 15.01 8.89 -0.48
C LYS A 129 13.76 9.28 0.31
N ILE A 130 12.57 8.89 -0.16
CA ILE A 130 11.31 9.13 0.54
C ILE A 130 11.33 8.45 1.92
N TYR A 131 11.78 7.19 1.98
CA TYR A 131 11.94 6.46 3.25
C TYR A 131 12.95 7.13 4.19
N GLU A 132 14.11 7.55 3.70
CA GLU A 132 15.12 8.26 4.50
C GLU A 132 14.54 9.54 5.13
N ARG A 133 13.72 10.30 4.38
CA ARG A 133 13.01 11.48 4.91
C ARG A 133 11.97 11.10 5.96
N ALA A 134 11.20 10.04 5.75
CA ALA A 134 10.25 9.53 6.75
C ALA A 134 10.95 9.19 8.07
N VAL A 135 12.09 8.49 8.01
CA VAL A 135 12.89 8.14 9.19
C VAL A 135 13.41 9.37 9.91
N LEU A 136 13.90 10.37 9.16
CA LEU A 136 14.39 11.63 9.74
C LEU A 136 13.27 12.41 10.43
N TYR A 137 12.08 12.47 9.84
CA TYR A 137 10.92 13.11 10.46
C TYR A 137 10.56 12.46 11.79
N THR A 138 10.39 11.13 11.80
CA THR A 138 10.08 10.38 13.03
C THR A 138 11.14 10.56 14.13
N LYS A 139 12.43 10.67 13.77
CA LYS A 139 13.52 10.89 14.73
C LYS A 139 13.53 12.29 15.35
N ARG A 140 12.93 13.29 14.70
CA ARG A 140 12.88 14.67 15.21
C ARG A 140 11.80 14.90 16.28
N GLY A 141 11.06 13.85 16.66
CA GLY A 141 10.06 13.90 17.71
C GLY A 141 8.76 14.51 17.24
N ALA A 142 8.17 13.90 16.21
CA ALA A 142 6.75 14.07 15.91
C ALA A 142 5.89 13.82 17.17
#